data_AF-A0A7S0PZ93-F1
#
_entry.id   AF-A0A7S0PZ93-F1
#
_cell.length_a   1.000
_cell.length_b   1.000
_cell.length_c   1.000
_cell.angle_alpha   90.00
_cell.angle_beta   90.00
_cell.angle_gamma   90.00
#
_symmetry.space_group_name_H-M   'P 1'
#
loop_
_entity.id
_entity.type
_entity.pdbx_description
1 polymer ?
#
loop_
_entity_poly.entity_id
_entity_poly.type
_entity_poly.pdbx_seq_one_letter_code
_entity_poly.pdbx_strand_id
1 'polypeptide(L)'
;FGGGEKISHNLVFSTCRESGDHGPFNSWDRQPFLTTVRDGTPSMRMAPREIHHNFFIDNYSPQENVDNDDGSAYYQTHDNFFVYGGNGMKNDFGGHDNHHTANIYAYVGQAIGFYDAPMLDGHEDSFKGNKVVLTGTNVGSLTCAGTGATVMANNQYFTASGQVAECGKPLAEWQGGGGGPGS
;
A
#
# COMPACT_ATOMS: atom_id res chain seq x y z
N PHE A 1 10.65 -7.89 -16.46
CA PHE A 1 10.11 -9.14 -15.90
C PHE A 1 8.63 -9.23 -16.22
N GLY A 2 8.05 -10.44 -16.21
CA GLY A 2 6.69 -10.68 -16.68
C GLY A 2 5.61 -10.59 -15.59
N GLY A 3 5.99 -10.38 -14.33
CA GLY A 3 5.09 -10.49 -13.20
C GLY A 3 4.91 -11.94 -12.74
N GLY A 4 3.94 -12.16 -11.85
CA GLY A 4 3.59 -13.49 -11.33
C GLY A 4 4.49 -14.00 -10.22
N GLU A 5 5.48 -13.21 -9.78
CA GLU A 5 6.32 -13.52 -8.63
C GLU A 5 5.51 -13.50 -7.32
N LYS A 6 5.91 -14.35 -6.37
CA LYS A 6 5.29 -14.45 -5.04
C LYS A 6 6.32 -14.31 -3.94
N ILE A 7 6.03 -13.43 -2.98
CA ILE A 7 6.80 -13.26 -1.74
C ILE A 7 5.88 -13.64 -0.60
N SER A 8 6.11 -14.81 0.01
CA SER A 8 5.21 -15.28 1.06
C SER A 8 5.88 -16.08 2.16
N HIS A 9 5.24 -16.10 3.33
CA HIS A 9 5.63 -16.90 4.49
C HIS A 9 7.04 -16.60 5.02
N ASN A 10 7.46 -15.34 4.94
CA ASN A 10 8.76 -14.88 5.47
C ASN A 10 8.59 -14.15 6.80
N LEU A 11 9.60 -14.27 7.66
CA LEU A 11 9.84 -13.34 8.77
C LEU A 11 11.04 -12.47 8.40
N VAL A 12 10.84 -11.16 8.28
CA VAL A 12 11.90 -10.20 7.93
C VAL A 12 11.93 -9.09 8.96
N PHE A 13 13.10 -8.86 9.56
CA PHE A 13 13.29 -7.88 10.62
C PHE A 13 14.75 -7.42 10.63
N SER A 14 15.02 -6.28 11.27
CA SER A 14 16.37 -5.69 11.36
C SER A 14 17.03 -5.34 10.02
N THR A 15 16.23 -5.04 8.99
CA THR A 15 16.68 -4.50 7.70
C THR A 15 16.91 -2.99 7.78
N CYS A 16 17.52 -2.41 6.74
CA CYS A 16 17.59 -0.95 6.52
C CYS A 16 18.22 -0.14 7.68
N ARG A 17 19.32 -0.63 8.27
CA ARG A 17 19.98 0.02 9.42
C ARG A 17 20.69 1.35 9.12
N GLU A 18 20.99 1.62 7.85
CA GLU A 18 21.79 2.77 7.43
C GLU A 18 20.98 3.83 6.67
N SER A 19 20.19 3.43 5.66
CA SER A 19 19.58 4.33 4.69
C SER A 19 18.24 4.93 5.13
N GLY A 20 17.40 4.14 5.82
CA GLY A 20 16.05 4.54 6.23
C GLY A 20 15.05 4.86 5.12
N ASP A 21 15.49 4.91 3.86
CA ASP A 21 14.71 5.30 2.69
C ASP A 21 13.66 4.26 2.24
N HIS A 22 13.76 3.03 2.77
CA HIS A 22 12.90 1.91 2.38
C HIS A 22 12.77 0.89 3.51
N GLY A 23 11.89 -0.10 3.34
CA GLY A 23 11.71 -1.23 4.27
C GLY A 23 12.19 -2.59 3.78
N PRO A 24 11.75 -3.67 4.46
CA PRO A 24 12.00 -5.09 4.18
C PRO A 24 11.77 -5.50 2.73
N PHE A 25 10.78 -4.90 2.09
CA PHE A 25 10.53 -5.06 0.67
C PHE A 25 10.56 -3.71 0.01
N ASN A 26 11.30 -3.61 -1.10
CA ASN A 26 11.24 -2.47 -1.99
C ASN A 26 11.23 -2.97 -3.45
N SER A 27 10.41 -2.32 -4.28
CA SER A 27 10.42 -2.48 -5.73
C SER A 27 10.54 -1.14 -6.46
N TRP A 28 11.22 -1.19 -7.60
CA TRP A 28 11.16 -0.16 -8.64
C TRP A 28 10.82 -0.84 -9.95
N ASP A 29 9.75 -0.42 -10.60
CA ASP A 29 9.47 -0.92 -11.94
C ASP A 29 10.16 -0.06 -13.00
N ARG A 30 10.57 -0.72 -14.07
CA ARG A 30 11.15 -0.08 -15.25
C ARG A 30 10.21 -0.29 -16.42
N GLN A 31 10.60 0.24 -17.58
CA GLN A 31 9.87 0.00 -18.83
C GLN A 31 9.45 -1.47 -18.95
N PRO A 32 8.15 -1.72 -19.24
CA PRO A 32 7.66 -3.07 -19.33
C PRO A 32 8.41 -3.85 -20.41
N PHE A 33 8.53 -5.16 -20.22
CA PHE A 33 9.08 -6.07 -21.22
C PHE A 33 7.91 -6.76 -21.92
N LEU A 34 8.00 -6.91 -23.25
CA LEU A 34 7.02 -7.72 -23.97
C LEU A 34 7.10 -9.17 -23.46
N THR A 35 6.02 -9.64 -22.86
CA THR A 35 5.97 -10.91 -22.13
C THR A 35 4.66 -11.64 -22.37
N THR A 36 4.66 -12.96 -22.21
CA THR A 36 3.47 -13.82 -22.30
C THR A 36 3.03 -14.35 -20.93
N VAL A 37 3.69 -13.94 -19.84
CA VAL A 37 3.50 -14.55 -18.51
C VAL A 37 2.06 -14.37 -17.97
N ARG A 38 1.40 -13.26 -18.30
CA ARG A 38 0.06 -12.96 -17.78
C ARG A 38 -1.01 -13.96 -18.22
N ASP A 39 -1.09 -14.25 -19.51
CA ASP A 39 -2.19 -15.04 -20.09
C ASP A 39 -1.80 -15.84 -21.36
N GLY A 40 -0.50 -15.92 -21.67
CA GLY A 40 0.02 -16.56 -22.88
C GLY A 40 0.08 -15.64 -24.11
N THR A 41 -0.56 -14.47 -24.09
CA THR A 41 -0.52 -13.49 -25.19
C THR A 41 0.59 -12.48 -24.97
N PRO A 42 1.40 -12.15 -26.00
CA PRO A 42 2.42 -11.10 -25.87
C PRO A 42 1.80 -9.75 -25.46
N SER A 43 2.23 -9.20 -24.33
CA SER A 43 1.75 -7.94 -23.77
C SER A 43 2.85 -7.20 -23.02
N MET A 44 2.69 -5.88 -22.89
CA MET A 44 3.50 -5.05 -22.00
C MET A 44 2.91 -4.97 -20.58
N ARG A 45 1.70 -5.49 -20.37
CA ARG A 45 1.08 -5.56 -19.03
C ARG A 45 1.47 -6.86 -18.37
N MET A 46 2.14 -6.75 -17.22
CA MET A 46 2.62 -7.88 -16.44
C MET A 46 1.46 -8.67 -15.77
N ALA A 47 1.77 -9.89 -15.34
CA ALA A 47 0.92 -10.62 -14.40
C ALA A 47 0.98 -9.96 -13.01
N PRO A 48 -0.12 -9.99 -12.24
CA PRO A 48 -0.09 -9.54 -10.85
C PRO A 48 0.97 -10.28 -10.04
N ARG A 49 1.62 -9.55 -9.14
CA ARG A 49 2.59 -10.06 -8.15
C ARG A 49 1.90 -10.18 -6.80
N GLU A 50 2.29 -11.16 -6.00
CA GLU A 50 1.69 -11.35 -4.68
C GLU A 50 2.72 -11.20 -3.55
N ILE A 51 2.37 -10.42 -2.53
CA ILE A 51 3.12 -10.31 -1.27
C ILE A 51 2.16 -10.71 -0.15
N HIS A 52 2.30 -11.91 0.40
CA HIS A 52 1.28 -12.41 1.34
C HIS A 52 1.78 -13.29 2.48
N HIS A 53 1.06 -13.28 3.61
CA HIS A 53 1.37 -14.13 4.77
C HIS A 53 2.79 -13.93 5.31
N ASN A 54 3.36 -12.74 5.15
CA ASN A 54 4.66 -12.39 5.72
C ASN A 54 4.49 -11.69 7.06
N PHE A 55 5.53 -11.75 7.88
CA PHE A 55 5.68 -10.95 9.08
C PHE A 55 6.90 -10.04 8.91
N PHE A 56 6.67 -8.75 8.65
CA PHE A 56 7.71 -7.74 8.47
C PHE A 56 7.76 -6.78 9.66
N ILE A 57 8.97 -6.46 10.12
CA ILE A 57 9.22 -5.61 11.28
C ILE A 57 10.23 -4.52 10.95
N ASP A 58 9.77 -3.28 11.10
CA ASP A 58 10.42 -2.04 10.72
C ASP A 58 11.06 -1.31 11.92
N ASN A 59 12.05 -1.93 12.57
CA ASN A 59 12.51 -1.55 13.90
C ASN A 59 13.74 -0.61 13.97
N TYR A 60 14.16 0.03 12.87
CA TYR A 60 15.30 0.95 12.86
C TYR A 60 14.93 2.35 12.34
N SER A 61 15.03 2.58 11.03
CA SER A 61 14.63 3.83 10.40
C SER A 61 13.84 3.67 9.09
N PRO A 62 13.11 2.57 8.82
CA PRO A 62 12.46 2.38 7.52
C PRO A 62 11.25 3.30 7.35
N GLN A 63 10.96 3.64 6.09
CA GLN A 63 9.83 4.46 5.71
C GLN A 63 8.51 3.66 5.67
N GLU A 64 8.47 2.48 5.05
CA GLU A 64 7.31 1.55 5.05
C GLU A 64 7.72 0.08 4.86
N ASN A 65 6.91 -0.87 5.33
CA ASN A 65 7.23 -2.30 5.23
C ASN A 65 7.28 -2.81 3.78
N VAL A 66 6.35 -2.32 2.95
CA VAL A 66 6.23 -2.62 1.52
C VAL A 66 6.35 -1.30 0.77
N ASP A 67 7.54 -1.07 0.23
CA ASP A 67 7.91 0.14 -0.49
C ASP A 67 7.75 -0.10 -2.00
N ASN A 68 6.58 0.26 -2.55
CA ASN A 68 6.34 0.21 -3.98
C ASN A 68 6.73 1.56 -4.61
N ASP A 69 8.04 1.70 -4.86
CA ASP A 69 8.68 2.92 -5.37
C ASP A 69 8.67 2.98 -6.91
N ASP A 70 9.01 4.14 -7.47
CA ASP A 70 8.99 4.55 -8.88
C ASP A 70 8.28 3.59 -9.85
N GLY A 71 7.02 3.90 -10.17
CA GLY A 71 6.29 3.22 -11.24
C GLY A 71 5.87 1.78 -10.90
N SER A 72 6.14 1.31 -9.67
CA SER A 72 5.74 -0.02 -9.21
C SER A 72 4.25 -0.26 -9.38
N ALA A 73 3.89 -1.33 -10.07
CA ALA A 73 2.49 -1.61 -10.36
C ALA A 73 2.07 -3.09 -10.29
N TYR A 74 0.77 -3.36 -10.24
CA TYR A 74 0.20 -4.72 -10.25
C TYR A 74 0.64 -5.58 -9.06
N TYR A 75 0.70 -5.00 -7.86
CA TYR A 75 0.93 -5.74 -6.62
C TYR A 75 -0.38 -6.08 -5.91
N GLN A 76 -0.44 -7.31 -5.40
CA GLN A 76 -1.49 -7.81 -4.52
C GLN A 76 -0.83 -8.11 -3.16
N THR A 77 -0.90 -7.15 -2.25
CA THR A 77 -0.31 -7.23 -0.92
C THR A 77 -1.40 -7.62 0.08
N HIS A 78 -1.39 -8.86 0.59
CA HIS A 78 -2.50 -9.32 1.42
C HIS A 78 -2.14 -10.30 2.54
N ASP A 79 -2.96 -10.31 3.60
CA ASP A 79 -2.80 -11.22 4.75
C ASP A 79 -1.42 -11.15 5.44
N ASN A 80 -0.74 -10.01 5.38
CA ASN A 80 0.53 -9.82 6.06
C ASN A 80 0.35 -9.21 7.46
N PHE A 81 1.36 -9.40 8.30
CA PHE A 81 1.53 -8.68 9.55
C PHE A 81 2.72 -7.73 9.43
N PHE A 82 2.44 -6.44 9.45
CA PHE A 82 3.36 -5.33 9.30
C PHE A 82 3.51 -4.62 10.64
N VAL A 83 4.73 -4.44 11.13
CA VAL A 83 5.01 -3.78 12.43
C VAL A 83 5.95 -2.61 12.22
N TYR A 84 5.55 -1.44 12.73
CA TYR A 84 6.22 -0.15 12.56
C TYR A 84 6.21 0.34 11.09
N GLY A 85 6.92 1.45 10.84
CA GLY A 85 6.92 2.17 9.57
C GLY A 85 6.32 3.56 9.70
N GLY A 86 6.87 4.50 8.94
CA GLY A 86 6.29 5.83 8.75
C GLY A 86 4.98 5.77 7.98
N ASN A 87 4.94 5.01 6.89
CA ASN A 87 3.77 4.79 6.06
C ASN A 87 3.45 3.28 5.94
N GLY A 88 2.23 2.98 5.50
CA GLY A 88 1.78 1.63 5.22
C GLY A 88 1.94 1.32 3.73
N MET A 89 0.85 1.49 2.98
CA MET A 89 0.89 1.39 1.53
C MET A 89 1.56 2.64 0.93
N LYS A 90 2.67 2.47 0.23
CA LYS A 90 3.30 3.52 -0.57
C LYS A 90 3.04 3.31 -2.05
N ASN A 91 3.00 4.40 -2.79
CA ASN A 91 2.99 4.39 -4.25
C ASN A 91 3.42 5.76 -4.78
N ASP A 92 4.46 5.76 -5.63
CA ASP A 92 5.10 6.99 -6.11
C ASP A 92 5.39 6.97 -7.62
N PHE A 93 5.55 8.18 -8.18
CA PHE A 93 6.04 8.47 -9.55
C PHE A 93 5.39 7.61 -10.66
N GLY A 94 4.06 7.57 -10.66
CA GLY A 94 3.27 6.88 -11.69
C GLY A 94 3.12 5.39 -11.48
N GLY A 95 3.42 4.86 -10.29
CA GLY A 95 2.97 3.52 -9.90
C GLY A 95 1.44 3.48 -9.72
N HIS A 96 0.86 2.28 -9.79
CA HIS A 96 -0.60 2.08 -9.84
C HIS A 96 -0.98 0.59 -9.67
N ASP A 97 -2.26 0.24 -9.58
CA ASP A 97 -2.71 -1.14 -9.34
C ASP A 97 -2.02 -1.81 -8.12
N ASN A 98 -1.66 -1.05 -7.09
CA ASN A 98 -1.14 -1.58 -5.83
C ASN A 98 -2.33 -1.83 -4.91
N HIS A 99 -2.62 -3.09 -4.61
CA HIS A 99 -3.84 -3.49 -3.90
C HIS A 99 -3.49 -4.15 -2.58
N HIS A 100 -3.80 -3.45 -1.48
CA HIS A 100 -3.51 -3.86 -0.12
C HIS A 100 -4.78 -4.34 0.56
N THR A 101 -4.87 -5.65 0.87
CA THR A 101 -6.08 -6.23 1.48
C THR A 101 -5.83 -7.16 2.65
N ALA A 102 -6.72 -7.13 3.65
CA ALA A 102 -6.68 -8.03 4.82
C ALA A 102 -5.34 -8.05 5.59
N ASN A 103 -4.50 -7.02 5.46
CA ASN A 103 -3.27 -6.90 6.22
C ASN A 103 -3.53 -6.34 7.62
N ILE A 104 -2.60 -6.60 8.53
CA ILE A 104 -2.51 -5.95 9.83
C ILE A 104 -1.31 -5.01 9.80
N TYR A 105 -1.56 -3.71 9.92
CA TYR A 105 -0.56 -2.67 10.13
C TYR A 105 -0.52 -2.30 11.60
N ALA A 106 0.53 -2.68 12.31
CA ALA A 106 0.69 -2.43 13.73
C ALA A 106 1.68 -1.29 13.97
N TYR A 107 1.21 -0.22 14.60
CA TYR A 107 2.00 0.94 15.03
C TYR A 107 2.65 1.71 13.87
N VAL A 108 1.89 1.94 12.80
CA VAL A 108 2.34 2.71 11.64
C VAL A 108 2.05 4.20 11.84
N GLY A 109 2.85 5.09 11.23
CA GLY A 109 2.59 6.54 11.22
C GLY A 109 1.31 6.89 10.45
N GLN A 110 1.24 6.43 9.20
CA GLN A 110 0.11 6.59 8.28
C GLN A 110 -0.21 5.26 7.61
N ALA A 111 -1.48 4.99 7.29
CA ALA A 111 -1.87 3.79 6.58
C ALA A 111 -1.45 3.82 5.11
N ILE A 112 -1.44 5.00 4.50
CA ILE A 112 -1.15 5.22 3.07
C ILE A 112 -0.27 6.48 2.93
N GLY A 113 0.80 6.38 2.16
CA GLY A 113 1.69 7.49 1.82
C GLY A 113 1.97 7.54 0.33
N PHE A 114 1.15 8.29 -0.41
CA PHE A 114 1.36 8.52 -1.85
C PHE A 114 2.13 9.82 -2.09
N TYR A 115 3.16 9.75 -2.93
CA TYR A 115 3.98 10.88 -3.36
C TYR A 115 4.06 10.94 -4.90
N ASP A 116 3.43 11.95 -5.50
CA ASP A 116 3.42 12.14 -6.97
C ASP A 116 2.95 10.89 -7.75
N ALA A 117 1.86 10.27 -7.29
CA ALA A 117 1.24 9.10 -7.91
C ALA A 117 -0.15 9.42 -8.49
N PRO A 118 -0.24 10.19 -9.59
CA PRO A 118 -1.49 10.39 -10.30
C PRO A 118 -1.89 9.08 -11.01
N MET A 119 -2.84 8.37 -10.43
CA MET A 119 -3.39 7.15 -11.02
C MET A 119 -4.41 7.48 -12.12
N LEU A 120 -4.62 6.53 -13.03
CA LEU A 120 -5.66 6.60 -14.06
C LEU A 120 -6.90 5.83 -13.61
N ASP A 121 -8.06 6.17 -14.18
CA ASP A 121 -9.27 5.37 -13.99
C ASP A 121 -9.06 3.94 -14.53
N GLY A 122 -9.49 2.95 -13.75
CA GLY A 122 -9.24 1.52 -14.01
C GLY A 122 -7.84 1.03 -13.61
N HIS A 123 -7.01 1.91 -13.07
CA HIS A 123 -5.67 1.63 -12.55
C HIS A 123 -5.53 2.15 -11.10
N GLU A 124 -6.63 2.19 -10.36
CA GLU A 124 -6.63 2.69 -9.00
C GLU A 124 -5.90 1.72 -8.06
N ASP A 125 -5.19 2.33 -7.13
CA ASP A 125 -4.75 1.69 -5.92
C ASP A 125 -5.93 1.41 -5.00
N SER A 126 -5.81 0.36 -4.20
CA SER A 126 -6.85 0.03 -3.24
C SER A 126 -6.32 -0.44 -1.90
N PHE A 127 -7.02 -0.01 -0.85
CA PHE A 127 -6.69 -0.34 0.53
C PHE A 127 -7.97 -0.80 1.22
N LYS A 128 -8.16 -2.12 1.35
CA LYS A 128 -9.45 -2.70 1.72
C LYS A 128 -9.36 -3.79 2.77
N GLY A 129 -10.23 -3.79 3.77
CA GLY A 129 -10.29 -4.88 4.76
C GLY A 129 -9.10 -4.93 5.71
N ASN A 130 -8.26 -3.88 5.74
CA ASN A 130 -7.05 -3.86 6.56
C ASN A 130 -7.37 -3.42 7.98
N LYS A 131 -6.61 -3.93 8.96
CA LYS A 131 -6.61 -3.42 10.34
C LYS A 131 -5.38 -2.58 10.54
N VAL A 132 -5.54 -1.36 11.03
CA VAL A 132 -4.45 -0.38 11.14
C VAL A 132 -4.43 0.22 12.54
N VAL A 133 -3.36 -0.05 13.27
CA VAL A 133 -3.05 0.63 14.53
C VAL A 133 -2.12 1.79 14.21
N LEU A 134 -2.66 3.01 14.27
CA LEU A 134 -1.92 4.24 13.98
C LEU A 134 -1.25 4.78 15.24
N THR A 135 -0.06 5.36 15.07
CA THR A 135 0.61 6.17 16.10
C THR A 135 0.08 7.61 16.12
N GLY A 136 -0.49 8.07 15.00
CA GLY A 136 -1.22 9.33 14.87
C GLY A 136 -2.72 9.14 14.72
N THR A 137 -3.37 10.13 14.11
CA THR A 137 -4.82 10.11 13.82
C THR A 137 -5.15 10.26 12.34
N ASN A 138 -4.16 10.54 11.49
CA ASN A 138 -4.37 10.72 10.05
C ASN A 138 -4.13 9.39 9.32
N VAL A 139 -5.09 8.97 8.48
CA VAL A 139 -4.96 7.80 7.59
C VAL A 139 -3.79 7.99 6.62
N GLY A 140 -3.51 9.22 6.20
CA GLY A 140 -2.31 9.55 5.44
C GLY A 140 -2.58 10.35 4.16
N SER A 141 -1.71 10.18 3.18
CA SER A 141 -1.76 10.84 1.88
C SER A 141 -2.29 9.86 0.83
N LEU A 142 -3.47 10.12 0.29
CA LEU A 142 -4.12 9.32 -0.74
C LEU A 142 -4.90 10.20 -1.72
N THR A 143 -5.25 9.64 -2.88
CA THR A 143 -6.05 10.34 -3.89
C THR A 143 -7.53 10.27 -3.51
N CYS A 144 -8.03 11.31 -2.86
CA CYS A 144 -9.36 11.31 -2.24
C CYS A 144 -10.55 11.47 -3.19
N ALA A 145 -10.35 12.07 -4.37
CA ALA A 145 -11.42 12.36 -5.32
C ALA A 145 -10.86 12.56 -6.73
N GLY A 146 -11.75 12.46 -7.72
CA GLY A 146 -11.41 12.65 -9.13
C GLY A 146 -10.88 11.37 -9.79
N THR A 147 -10.13 11.56 -10.88
CA THR A 147 -9.53 10.46 -11.64
C THR A 147 -8.54 9.68 -10.79
N GLY A 148 -8.61 8.36 -10.85
CA GLY A 148 -7.69 7.50 -10.11
C GLY A 148 -7.89 7.56 -8.59
N ALA A 149 -9.08 7.95 -8.11
CA ALA A 149 -9.33 8.03 -6.67
C ALA A 149 -9.08 6.68 -5.98
N THR A 150 -8.34 6.71 -4.88
CA THR A 150 -7.95 5.51 -4.12
C THR A 150 -9.20 4.78 -3.64
N VAL A 151 -9.26 3.47 -3.87
CA VAL A 151 -10.43 2.68 -3.50
C VAL A 151 -10.29 2.15 -2.08
N MET A 152 -10.96 2.83 -1.15
CA MET A 152 -11.03 2.49 0.28
C MET A 152 -12.29 1.69 0.60
N ALA A 153 -12.19 0.60 1.37
CA ALA A 153 -13.37 -0.13 1.85
C ALA A 153 -13.07 -1.08 3.02
N ASN A 154 -13.99 -1.18 3.98
CA ASN A 154 -13.97 -2.11 5.13
C ASN A 154 -12.70 -2.09 5.97
N ASN A 155 -12.01 -0.95 6.10
CA ASN A 155 -10.84 -0.85 6.95
C ASN A 155 -11.24 -0.69 8.42
N GLN A 156 -10.30 -0.91 9.33
CA GLN A 156 -10.49 -0.69 10.76
C GLN A 156 -9.29 0.05 11.32
N TYR A 157 -9.50 1.26 11.83
CA TYR A 157 -8.45 2.09 12.39
C TYR A 157 -8.52 2.12 13.92
N PHE A 158 -7.36 1.99 14.55
CA PHE A 158 -7.20 2.03 16.00
C PHE A 158 -6.16 3.11 16.32
N THR A 159 -6.54 4.10 17.14
CA THR A 159 -5.67 5.21 17.54
C THR A 159 -5.74 5.38 19.05
N ALA A 160 -4.74 6.00 19.66
CA ALA A 160 -4.72 6.23 21.10
C ALA A 160 -5.89 7.11 21.59
N SER A 161 -6.38 8.02 20.74
CA SER A 161 -7.48 8.94 21.06
C SER A 161 -8.86 8.43 20.61
N GLY A 162 -8.90 7.35 19.81
CA GLY A 162 -10.10 6.91 19.10
C GLY A 162 -10.54 7.84 17.96
N GLN A 163 -9.81 8.94 17.72
CA GLN A 163 -10.08 9.85 16.61
C GLN A 163 -9.29 9.43 15.37
N VAL A 164 -9.93 9.54 14.21
CA VAL A 164 -9.35 9.22 12.91
C VAL A 164 -9.79 10.27 11.90
N ALA A 165 -8.87 10.69 11.03
CA ALA A 165 -9.14 11.56 9.91
C ALA A 165 -8.69 10.91 8.60
N GLU A 166 -9.54 10.98 7.59
CA GLU A 166 -9.28 10.52 6.22
C GLU A 166 -9.59 11.69 5.27
N CYS A 167 -8.73 11.91 4.28
CA CYS A 167 -8.93 13.00 3.30
C CYS A 167 -9.12 14.39 3.93
N GLY A 168 -8.39 14.65 5.02
CA GLY A 168 -8.43 15.93 5.75
C GLY A 168 -9.69 16.16 6.60
N LYS A 169 -10.56 15.16 6.75
CA LYS A 169 -11.81 15.24 7.50
C LYS A 169 -11.90 14.15 8.57
N PRO A 170 -12.63 14.37 9.67
CA PRO A 170 -12.98 13.30 10.60
C PRO A 170 -13.63 12.12 9.84
N LEU A 171 -13.23 10.89 10.17
CA LEU A 171 -13.61 9.71 9.40
C LEU A 171 -15.14 9.56 9.23
N ALA A 172 -15.90 9.79 10.30
CA ALA A 172 -17.36 9.73 10.25
C ALA A 172 -17.99 10.78 9.31
N GLU A 173 -17.39 11.98 9.22
CA GLU A 173 -17.83 13.02 8.30
C GLU A 173 -17.52 12.64 6.84
N TRP A 174 -16.31 12.13 6.61
CA TRP A 174 -15.86 11.71 5.28
C TRP A 174 -16.76 10.60 4.70
N GLN A 175 -17.02 9.56 5.49
CA GLN A 175 -17.90 8.45 5.11
C GLN A 175 -19.34 8.90 4.89
N GLY A 176 -19.84 9.81 5.74
CA GLY A 176 -21.19 10.39 5.60
C GLY A 176 -21.36 11.21 4.32
N GLY A 177 -20.28 11.75 3.76
CA GLY A 177 -20.26 12.53 2.53
C GLY A 177 -20.16 11.72 1.23
N GLY A 178 -20.19 10.38 1.30
CA GLY A 178 -20.00 9.50 0.14
C GLY A 178 -18.53 9.19 -0.17
N GLY A 179 -17.60 9.59 0.71
CA GLY A 179 -16.21 9.15 0.66
C GLY A 179 -16.10 7.69 1.07
N GLY A 180 -16.36 6.78 0.13
CA GLY A 180 -16.16 5.33 0.25
C GLY A 180 -17.02 4.64 1.33
N PRO A 181 -17.94 3.72 0.98
CA PRO A 181 -18.65 2.95 1.99
C PRO A 181 -17.68 2.01 2.73
N GLY A 182 -17.30 2.39 3.94
CA GLY A 182 -16.81 1.47 4.98
C GLY A 182 -15.35 1.57 5.40
N SER A 183 -14.66 2.72 5.33
CA SER A 183 -13.36 2.86 5.99
C SER A 183 -13.36 2.54 7.50
#